data_AF-A0A023C1G2-F1
#
_entry.id   AF-A0A023C1G2-F1
#
_cell.length_a   1.000
_cell.length_b   1.000
_cell.length_c   1.000
_cell.angle_alpha   90.00
_cell.angle_beta   90.00
_cell.angle_gamma   90.00
#
_symmetry.space_group_name_H-M   'P 1'
#
loop_
_entity.id
_entity.type
_entity.pdbx_description
1 polymer ?
#
loop_
_entity_poly.entity_id
_entity_poly.type
_entity_poly.pdbx_seq_one_letter_code
_entity_poly.pdbx_strand_id
1 'polypeptide(L)'
;MKSKYFKYTIYIFLSGIIALTSCSKDDEPVTPESEQPISDINEEDGISKNDLETNKGDIGIIIDARNVAKKGYSPVTAEVKIDATQGDYSKSLVLNEFTNVASISIPIEDLSDAAVNELKEGVSVTIDIKDKEGKTIRTETFTKVSFQKNGTALKISVSTLTEKKKPLSFNSAIPYHVQVVVDGELSNLGIATVETSDGRIFPKYIKDAFNAINKIKAQYYLSPVPGKEATFYIRTVGSNHYWRTLRIQQNSTNHLVYEELDNQNLTTEEHEFIIETNDDGSVYIKNNTHGYIRRAKDAPAISGHAMTTGYEDQYYQLANLRIVPATIQWKIDSFGKTEFMKPILPSAETSFGFNSTLVNCSQGTLEQEVGAEISEESSTTIGWEESIELSSESTYEVSASVEASASAKFFGVGVDVTATASTGYSVSKGMTTSNTGFGEKSVSKTQTFFSNRTIEVLPKTGVLVYDAYQSYKNVIIPFVQRYRVRGTDTSNNETLTGNEIVSQFSFNNFDGVITTIGSDFVEITVRGTMKLDNLIETQSKVKEVTTTCD
;
A
#
# COMPACT_ATOMS: atom_id res chain seq x y z
N MET A 1 -0.59 12.36 52.69
CA MET A 1 0.83 12.63 52.36
C MET A 1 0.88 12.94 50.86
N LYS A 2 1.25 14.18 50.50
CA LYS A 2 1.22 14.70 49.11
C LYS A 2 2.60 14.57 48.48
N SER A 3 2.67 14.10 47.23
CA SER A 3 3.77 14.35 46.27
C SER A 3 3.25 13.99 44.87
N LYS A 4 2.42 14.86 44.25
CA LYS A 4 2.77 15.78 43.15
C LYS A 4 4.27 16.02 42.93
N TYR A 5 4.66 16.04 41.65
CA TYR A 5 5.91 16.51 41.01
C TYR A 5 6.75 15.40 40.35
N PHE A 6 6.35 15.02 39.13
CA PHE A 6 7.29 14.54 38.10
C PHE A 6 6.74 14.87 36.70
N LYS A 7 6.69 16.16 36.39
CA LYS A 7 6.57 16.71 35.04
C LYS A 7 7.62 17.82 34.96
N TYR A 8 8.29 17.90 33.80
CA TYR A 8 9.34 18.87 33.42
C TYR A 8 10.78 18.48 33.79
N THR A 9 11.40 17.71 32.91
CA THR A 9 12.84 17.76 32.68
C THR A 9 13.09 17.49 31.20
N ILE A 10 13.38 18.55 30.44
CA ILE A 10 13.97 18.68 29.08
C ILE A 10 13.42 19.98 28.49
N TYR A 11 13.92 21.10 29.03
CA TYR A 11 13.88 22.45 28.47
C TYR A 11 15.05 23.22 29.10
N ILE A 12 16.26 22.73 28.87
CA ILE A 12 17.51 23.43 29.21
C ILE A 12 18.48 23.15 28.08
N PHE A 13 18.33 23.87 26.97
CA PHE A 13 19.42 24.14 26.00
C PHE A 13 18.99 25.25 25.02
N LEU A 14 18.36 26.32 25.50
CA LEU A 14 18.09 27.49 24.65
C LEU A 14 17.84 28.78 25.45
N SER A 15 18.81 29.18 26.27
CA SER A 15 18.82 30.55 26.82
C SER A 15 20.14 30.86 27.54
N GLY A 16 20.98 31.67 26.89
CA GLY A 16 22.05 32.39 27.57
C GLY A 16 23.35 32.50 26.77
N ILE A 17 23.47 33.58 25.98
CA ILE A 17 24.62 34.49 25.86
C ILE A 17 24.10 35.67 25.03
N ILE A 18 23.54 36.68 25.71
CA ILE A 18 24.16 37.99 26.04
C ILE A 18 24.08 38.98 24.87
N ALA A 19 23.29 40.02 25.13
CA ALA A 19 23.18 41.24 24.36
C ALA A 19 24.27 42.27 24.76
N LEU A 20 24.40 43.29 23.89
CA LEU A 20 25.13 44.57 24.02
C LEU A 20 26.63 44.46 23.69
N THR A 21 27.21 45.17 22.71
CA THR A 21 27.13 46.63 22.49
C THR A 21 27.35 47.09 21.03
N SER A 22 26.71 48.23 20.71
CA SER A 22 26.92 49.10 19.55
C SER A 22 28.29 49.81 19.55
N CYS A 23 28.97 49.81 18.39
CA CYS A 23 29.93 50.81 17.86
C CYS A 23 30.33 50.33 16.44
N SER A 24 29.88 50.96 15.35
CA SER A 24 30.41 52.17 14.70
C SER A 24 31.61 51.93 13.78
N LYS A 25 31.33 52.12 12.47
CA LYS A 25 32.20 52.51 11.34
C LYS A 25 33.02 51.45 10.61
N ASP A 26 32.76 51.47 9.29
CA ASP A 26 33.71 51.49 8.18
C ASP A 26 34.86 50.48 8.24
N ASP A 27 34.69 49.38 7.53
CA ASP A 27 35.55 49.01 6.40
C ASP A 27 35.05 47.66 5.87
N GLU A 28 34.43 47.66 4.69
CA GLU A 28 34.23 46.44 3.92
C GLU A 28 35.61 45.86 3.59
N PRO A 29 35.94 44.61 3.97
CA PRO A 29 37.01 43.92 3.29
C PRO A 29 36.49 43.64 1.88
N VAL A 30 36.92 44.49 0.94
CA VAL A 30 36.85 44.25 -0.50
C VAL A 30 37.36 42.82 -0.70
N THR A 31 36.43 41.93 -1.01
CA THR A 31 36.79 40.63 -1.57
C THR A 31 37.57 40.98 -2.83
N PRO A 32 38.79 40.46 -3.06
CA PRO A 32 39.44 40.68 -4.33
C PRO A 32 38.48 40.12 -5.38
N GLU A 33 37.88 41.03 -6.14
CA GLU A 33 37.29 40.74 -7.43
C GLU A 33 38.41 39.99 -8.15
N SER A 34 38.26 38.68 -8.30
CA SER A 34 39.14 37.96 -9.19
C SER A 34 38.92 38.64 -10.53
N GLU A 35 39.90 39.41 -10.98
CA GLU A 35 39.97 39.86 -12.36
C GLU A 35 39.80 38.60 -13.20
N GLN A 36 38.58 38.38 -13.72
CA GLN A 36 38.40 37.43 -14.79
C GLN A 36 39.34 37.95 -15.88
N PRO A 37 40.28 37.13 -16.39
CA PRO A 37 41.07 37.54 -17.53
C PRO A 37 40.08 37.95 -18.61
N ILE A 38 40.24 39.17 -19.14
CA ILE A 38 39.46 39.67 -20.27
C ILE A 38 39.65 38.64 -21.38
N SER A 39 38.66 37.79 -21.56
CA SER A 39 38.66 36.75 -22.56
C SER A 39 38.40 37.43 -23.90
N ASP A 40 39.39 37.43 -24.79
CA ASP A 40 39.23 37.83 -26.19
C ASP A 40 38.35 36.83 -27.00
N ILE A 41 37.75 35.84 -26.32
CA ILE A 41 36.76 34.92 -26.88
C ILE A 41 35.38 35.57 -26.76
N ASN A 42 34.71 35.72 -27.91
CA ASN A 42 33.31 36.13 -27.96
C ASN A 42 32.42 34.90 -27.73
N GLU A 43 31.45 35.03 -26.84
CA GLU A 43 30.40 34.01 -26.67
C GLU A 43 29.19 34.33 -27.55
N GLU A 44 28.88 33.40 -28.45
CA GLU A 44 27.66 33.41 -29.26
C GLU A 44 26.66 32.35 -28.77
N ASP A 45 25.42 32.41 -29.28
CA ASP A 45 24.38 31.46 -28.94
C ASP A 45 24.84 30.01 -29.19
N GLY A 46 24.55 29.13 -28.23
CA GLY A 46 24.75 27.69 -28.36
C GLY A 46 23.64 27.01 -29.16
N ILE A 47 23.38 25.73 -28.86
CA ILE A 47 22.33 24.95 -29.53
C ILE A 47 20.96 25.14 -28.86
N SER A 48 19.88 24.88 -29.61
CA SER A 48 18.54 24.80 -29.05
C SER A 48 18.29 23.45 -28.39
N LYS A 49 17.32 23.38 -27.47
CA LYS A 49 16.86 22.11 -26.88
C LYS A 49 16.35 21.11 -27.93
N ASN A 50 15.85 21.61 -29.07
CA ASN A 50 15.31 20.78 -30.15
C ASN A 50 16.41 20.12 -30.99
N ASP A 51 17.66 20.61 -30.89
CA ASP A 51 18.82 20.00 -31.54
C ASP A 51 19.32 18.75 -30.79
N LEU A 52 18.76 18.47 -29.61
CA LEU A 52 19.03 17.27 -28.82
C LEU A 52 17.86 16.30 -28.89
N GLU A 53 18.17 15.03 -29.15
CA GLU A 53 17.16 13.96 -29.13
C GLU A 53 16.52 13.90 -27.74
N THR A 54 15.22 14.18 -27.67
CA THR A 54 14.46 14.20 -26.42
C THR A 54 13.34 13.17 -26.51
N ASN A 55 13.30 12.25 -25.56
CA ASN A 55 12.22 11.28 -25.48
C ASN A 55 10.91 12.00 -25.14
N LYS A 56 9.93 11.93 -26.04
CA LYS A 56 8.59 12.53 -25.86
C LYS A 56 7.76 11.80 -24.79
N GLY A 57 8.23 10.64 -24.33
CA GLY A 57 7.56 9.78 -23.37
C GLY A 57 6.50 8.91 -24.03
N ASP A 58 5.73 8.25 -23.16
CA ASP A 58 4.69 7.32 -23.54
C ASP A 58 3.32 7.83 -23.04
N ILE A 59 2.27 7.42 -23.75
CA ILE A 59 0.90 7.47 -23.25
C ILE A 59 0.35 6.06 -23.11
N GLY A 60 -0.54 5.85 -22.16
CA GLY A 60 -1.01 4.50 -21.92
C GLY A 60 -2.18 4.38 -20.96
N ILE A 61 -2.54 3.12 -20.73
CA ILE A 61 -3.54 2.70 -19.75
C ILE A 61 -2.98 1.53 -18.93
N ILE A 62 -3.43 1.43 -17.69
CA ILE A 62 -3.06 0.37 -16.75
C ILE A 62 -4.33 -0.42 -16.43
N ILE A 63 -4.38 -1.68 -16.82
CA ILE A 63 -5.50 -2.57 -16.53
C ILE A 63 -5.25 -3.25 -15.19
N ASP A 64 -6.08 -2.92 -14.20
CA ASP A 64 -5.95 -3.40 -12.83
C ASP A 64 -7.04 -4.43 -12.51
N ALA A 65 -6.69 -5.71 -12.59
CA ALA A 65 -7.56 -6.83 -12.25
C ALA A 65 -7.36 -7.31 -10.80
N ARG A 66 -6.69 -6.54 -9.93
CA ARG A 66 -6.38 -6.98 -8.57
C ARG A 66 -7.61 -7.20 -7.71
N ASN A 67 -8.67 -6.41 -7.89
CA ASN A 67 -9.94 -6.64 -7.19
C ASN A 67 -10.56 -8.00 -7.54
N VAL A 68 -10.38 -8.48 -8.78
CA VAL A 68 -10.83 -9.81 -9.21
C VAL A 68 -10.05 -10.89 -8.46
N ALA A 69 -8.74 -10.70 -8.29
CA ALA A 69 -7.90 -11.60 -7.50
C ALA A 69 -8.25 -11.59 -6.00
N LYS A 70 -8.56 -10.43 -5.41
CA LYS A 70 -9.05 -10.31 -4.02
C LYS A 70 -10.31 -11.14 -3.77
N LYS A 71 -11.20 -11.28 -4.76
CA LYS A 71 -12.39 -12.15 -4.70
C LYS A 71 -12.08 -13.66 -4.82
N GLY A 72 -10.81 -14.05 -4.87
CA GLY A 72 -10.36 -15.45 -4.92
C GLY A 72 -10.27 -16.05 -6.33
N TYR A 73 -10.38 -15.24 -7.38
CA TYR A 73 -10.16 -15.67 -8.76
C TYR A 73 -8.68 -15.55 -9.15
N SER A 74 -8.27 -16.23 -10.22
CA SER A 74 -6.89 -16.19 -10.72
C SER A 74 -6.87 -15.59 -12.13
N PRO A 75 -6.89 -14.24 -12.27
CA PRO A 75 -6.85 -13.58 -13.56
C PRO A 75 -5.45 -13.71 -14.19
N VAL A 76 -5.40 -14.09 -15.46
CA VAL A 76 -4.14 -14.37 -16.19
C VAL A 76 -4.00 -13.50 -17.44
N THR A 77 -5.09 -13.20 -18.13
CA THR A 77 -5.05 -12.47 -19.40
C THR A 77 -6.11 -11.37 -19.41
N ALA A 78 -5.77 -10.24 -20.00
CA ALA A 78 -6.71 -9.17 -20.34
C ALA A 78 -6.76 -9.01 -21.87
N GLU A 79 -7.90 -9.28 -22.48
CA GLU A 79 -8.15 -8.94 -23.89
C GLU A 79 -8.74 -7.54 -23.95
N VAL A 80 -7.97 -6.60 -24.49
CA VAL A 80 -8.31 -5.19 -24.54
C VAL A 80 -8.70 -4.84 -25.98
N LYS A 81 -9.91 -4.34 -26.17
CA LYS A 81 -10.42 -3.81 -27.43
C LYS A 81 -10.54 -2.30 -27.31
N ILE A 82 -9.88 -1.58 -28.21
CA ILE A 82 -9.84 -0.12 -28.22
C ILE A 82 -10.54 0.36 -29.48
N ASP A 83 -11.61 1.13 -29.31
CA ASP A 83 -12.40 1.68 -30.42
C ASP A 83 -11.83 3.05 -30.81
N ALA A 84 -10.75 3.02 -31.59
CA ALA A 84 -10.05 4.20 -32.09
C ALA A 84 -10.15 4.27 -33.64
N THR A 85 -10.22 5.49 -34.17
CA THR A 85 -10.33 5.72 -35.62
C THR A 85 -8.97 5.89 -36.30
N GLN A 86 -7.95 6.33 -35.56
CA GLN A 86 -6.62 6.59 -36.12
C GLN A 86 -5.71 5.35 -36.16
N GLY A 87 -6.15 4.20 -35.64
CA GLY A 87 -5.40 2.95 -35.65
C GLY A 87 -6.03 1.84 -34.79
N ASP A 88 -5.53 0.61 -34.91
CA ASP A 88 -5.90 -0.49 -34.02
C ASP A 88 -4.83 -0.66 -32.93
N TYR A 89 -5.22 -0.33 -31.70
CA TYR A 89 -4.38 -0.45 -30.52
C TYR A 89 -4.78 -1.64 -29.63
N SER A 90 -5.75 -2.43 -30.08
CA SER A 90 -6.28 -3.58 -29.33
C SER A 90 -5.19 -4.63 -29.10
N LYS A 91 -5.16 -5.23 -27.91
CA LYS A 91 -4.09 -6.17 -27.54
C LYS A 91 -4.56 -7.19 -26.52
N SER A 92 -4.04 -8.40 -26.62
CA SER A 92 -4.11 -9.39 -25.55
C SER A 92 -2.87 -9.27 -24.68
N LEU A 93 -3.05 -9.06 -23.38
CA LEU A 93 -1.98 -8.83 -22.42
C LEU A 93 -1.99 -9.92 -21.35
N VAL A 94 -0.81 -10.41 -21.01
CA VAL A 94 -0.62 -11.25 -19.83
C VAL A 94 -0.59 -10.34 -18.60
N LEU A 95 -1.47 -10.61 -17.64
CA LEU A 95 -1.46 -9.96 -16.34
C LEU A 95 -0.29 -10.52 -15.54
N ASN A 96 0.48 -9.66 -14.89
CA ASN A 96 1.52 -10.14 -13.97
C ASN A 96 0.86 -10.94 -12.84
N GLU A 97 1.40 -12.12 -12.54
CA GLU A 97 0.78 -13.09 -11.63
C GLU A 97 0.65 -12.58 -10.18
N PHE A 98 1.53 -11.66 -9.75
CA PHE A 98 1.56 -11.12 -8.40
C PHE A 98 0.88 -9.76 -8.29
N THR A 99 1.02 -8.88 -9.27
CA THR A 99 0.36 -7.57 -9.26
C THR A 99 -1.10 -7.65 -9.72
N ASN A 100 -1.42 -8.62 -10.58
CA ASN A 100 -2.66 -8.75 -11.34
C ASN A 100 -2.95 -7.52 -12.21
N VAL A 101 -1.90 -6.90 -12.73
CA VAL A 101 -1.97 -5.72 -13.57
C VAL A 101 -1.21 -5.96 -14.88
N ALA A 102 -1.69 -5.33 -15.95
CA ALA A 102 -0.97 -5.17 -17.20
C ALA A 102 -1.06 -3.71 -17.66
N SER A 103 -0.17 -3.28 -18.54
CA SER A 103 -0.22 -1.94 -19.12
C SER A 103 -0.09 -1.99 -20.64
N ILE A 104 -0.75 -1.03 -21.29
CA ILE A 104 -0.48 -0.66 -22.68
C ILE A 104 0.29 0.66 -22.60
N SER A 105 1.55 0.65 -23.05
CA SER A 105 2.39 1.84 -23.20
C SER A 105 2.65 2.03 -24.69
N ILE A 106 2.40 3.22 -25.19
CA ILE A 106 2.61 3.58 -26.59
C ILE A 106 3.54 4.80 -26.62
N PRO A 107 4.75 4.69 -27.19
CA PRO A 107 5.63 5.84 -27.38
C PRO A 107 4.94 6.90 -28.22
N ILE A 108 5.01 8.16 -27.79
CA ILE A 108 4.43 9.27 -28.56
C ILE A 108 5.12 9.41 -29.93
N GLU A 109 6.38 9.02 -30.03
CA GLU A 109 7.15 9.01 -31.28
C GLU A 109 6.60 8.06 -32.35
N ASP A 110 5.86 7.02 -31.95
CA ASP A 110 5.27 6.02 -32.86
C ASP A 110 3.86 6.43 -33.36
N LEU A 111 3.34 7.58 -32.90
CA LEU A 111 1.98 8.04 -33.18
C LEU A 111 1.96 9.30 -34.05
N SER A 112 0.95 9.41 -34.90
CA SER A 112 0.62 10.68 -35.56
C SER A 112 0.01 11.66 -34.57
N ASP A 113 0.11 12.96 -34.82
CA ASP A 113 -0.51 14.00 -33.95
C ASP A 113 -2.03 13.80 -33.80
N ALA A 114 -2.70 13.34 -34.87
CA ALA A 114 -4.13 13.01 -34.83
C ALA A 114 -4.42 11.82 -33.89
N ALA A 115 -3.59 10.76 -33.92
CA ALA A 115 -3.72 9.62 -33.02
C ALA A 115 -3.42 10.00 -31.57
N VAL A 116 -2.39 10.83 -31.32
CA VAL A 116 -2.08 11.34 -29.98
C VAL A 116 -3.27 12.13 -29.42
N ASN A 117 -3.87 13.01 -30.23
CA ASN A 117 -5.01 13.81 -29.80
C ASN A 117 -6.25 12.93 -29.54
N GLU A 118 -6.59 12.00 -30.44
CA GLU A 118 -7.72 11.07 -30.25
C GLU A 118 -7.57 10.27 -28.95
N LEU A 119 -6.41 9.65 -28.73
CA LEU A 119 -6.17 8.82 -27.55
C LEU A 119 -6.16 9.64 -26.26
N LYS A 120 -5.66 10.89 -26.28
CA LYS A 120 -5.68 11.79 -25.11
C LYS A 120 -7.08 12.33 -24.82
N GLU A 121 -7.86 12.68 -25.84
CA GLU A 121 -9.26 13.13 -25.68
C GLU A 121 -10.15 11.99 -25.16
N GLY A 122 -9.84 10.76 -25.56
CA GLY A 122 -10.30 9.53 -24.96
C GLY A 122 -11.21 8.71 -25.87
N VAL A 123 -11.04 7.39 -25.80
CA VAL A 123 -11.69 6.40 -26.66
C VAL A 123 -12.44 5.36 -25.84
N SER A 124 -13.36 4.63 -26.46
CA SER A 124 -14.05 3.52 -25.78
C SER A 124 -13.11 2.31 -25.67
N VAL A 125 -13.08 1.68 -24.50
CA VAL A 125 -12.20 0.54 -24.21
C VAL A 125 -13.04 -0.57 -23.58
N THR A 126 -12.99 -1.77 -24.16
CA THR A 126 -13.61 -2.97 -23.57
C THR A 126 -12.52 -3.95 -23.16
N ILE A 127 -12.62 -4.49 -21.94
CA ILE A 127 -11.63 -5.38 -21.34
C ILE A 127 -12.33 -6.68 -20.92
N ASP A 128 -11.85 -7.80 -21.45
CA ASP A 128 -12.22 -9.15 -21.01
C ASP A 128 -11.09 -9.74 -20.16
N ILE A 129 -11.33 -9.92 -18.86
CA ILE A 129 -10.42 -10.59 -17.94
C ILE A 129 -10.67 -12.08 -17.98
N LYS A 130 -9.63 -12.87 -18.25
CA LYS A 130 -9.69 -14.32 -18.43
C LYS A 130 -8.80 -15.06 -17.43
N ASP A 131 -9.23 -16.27 -17.06
CA ASP A 131 -8.41 -17.20 -16.28
C ASP A 131 -7.41 -17.99 -17.15
N LYS A 132 -6.64 -18.88 -16.52
CA LYS A 132 -5.65 -19.74 -17.20
C LYS A 132 -6.23 -20.66 -18.28
N GLU A 133 -7.53 -20.94 -18.24
CA GLU A 133 -8.23 -21.80 -19.20
C GLU A 133 -8.83 -21.00 -20.36
N GLY A 134 -8.65 -19.67 -20.35
CA GLY A 134 -9.20 -18.75 -21.34
C GLY A 134 -10.68 -18.42 -21.11
N LYS A 135 -11.25 -18.80 -19.96
CA LYS A 135 -12.64 -18.48 -19.63
C LYS A 135 -12.73 -17.05 -19.11
N THR A 136 -13.68 -16.29 -19.64
CA THR A 136 -13.96 -14.93 -19.16
C THR A 136 -14.48 -14.96 -17.74
N ILE A 137 -13.77 -14.28 -16.84
CA ILE A 137 -14.17 -14.01 -15.47
C ILE A 137 -15.06 -12.77 -15.45
N ARG A 138 -14.64 -11.71 -16.14
CA ARG A 138 -15.31 -10.41 -16.13
C ARG A 138 -15.09 -9.66 -17.45
N THR A 139 -16.14 -9.01 -17.93
CA THR A 139 -16.08 -8.05 -19.06
C THR A 139 -16.48 -6.66 -18.55
N GLU A 140 -15.69 -5.65 -18.87
CA GLU A 140 -16.00 -4.27 -18.52
C GLU A 140 -15.74 -3.33 -19.71
N THR A 141 -16.67 -2.38 -19.91
CA THR A 141 -16.58 -1.38 -20.97
C THR A 141 -16.51 0.00 -20.35
N PHE A 142 -15.49 0.75 -20.73
CA PHE A 142 -15.26 2.13 -20.38
C PHE A 142 -15.56 2.97 -21.62
N THR A 143 -16.56 3.85 -21.55
CA THR A 143 -17.05 4.57 -22.74
C THR A 143 -16.12 5.66 -23.23
N LYS A 144 -15.26 6.20 -22.35
CA LYS A 144 -14.29 7.24 -22.68
C LYS A 144 -13.09 7.16 -21.75
N VAL A 145 -11.96 6.70 -22.27
CA VAL A 145 -10.68 6.55 -21.56
C VAL A 145 -9.62 7.36 -22.27
N SER A 146 -9.07 8.35 -21.56
CA SER A 146 -7.89 9.09 -22.00
C SER A 146 -6.63 8.28 -21.76
N PHE A 147 -5.73 8.25 -22.74
CA PHE A 147 -4.39 7.69 -22.59
C PHE A 147 -3.45 8.80 -22.13
N GLN A 148 -2.82 8.63 -20.96
CA GLN A 148 -2.04 9.68 -20.32
C GLN A 148 -0.61 9.23 -20.02
N LYS A 149 0.28 10.21 -19.80
CA LYS A 149 1.59 9.97 -19.17
C LYS A 149 1.38 9.37 -17.77
N ASN A 150 2.27 8.47 -17.34
CA ASN A 150 2.07 7.61 -16.16
C ASN A 150 0.86 6.65 -16.22
N GLY A 151 0.13 6.65 -17.34
CA GLY A 151 -1.02 5.78 -17.57
C GLY A 151 -2.29 6.21 -16.86
N THR A 152 -3.43 5.85 -17.45
CA THR A 152 -4.73 5.92 -16.79
C THR A 152 -5.10 4.56 -16.22
N ALA A 153 -5.32 4.48 -14.91
CA ALA A 153 -5.67 3.24 -14.22
C ALA A 153 -7.14 2.87 -14.42
N LEU A 154 -7.37 1.71 -15.02
CA LEU A 154 -8.67 1.09 -15.24
C LEU A 154 -8.86 -0.04 -14.25
N LYS A 155 -9.51 0.27 -13.13
CA LYS A 155 -9.83 -0.70 -12.07
C LYS A 155 -11.02 -1.54 -12.49
N ILE A 156 -10.83 -2.85 -12.59
CA ILE A 156 -11.91 -3.76 -12.94
C ILE A 156 -12.87 -3.91 -11.76
N SER A 157 -14.15 -3.62 -12.01
CA SER A 157 -15.22 -3.68 -11.02
C SER A 157 -15.66 -5.12 -10.75
N VAL A 158 -15.87 -5.41 -9.46
CA VAL A 158 -16.23 -6.74 -8.94
C VAL A 158 -17.61 -6.80 -8.29
N SER A 159 -18.42 -5.76 -8.44
CA SER A 159 -19.74 -5.66 -7.79
C SER A 159 -20.71 -6.80 -8.13
N THR A 160 -20.52 -7.44 -9.29
CA THR A 160 -21.32 -8.57 -9.76
C THR A 160 -20.64 -9.93 -9.60
N LEU A 161 -19.39 -9.97 -9.12
CA LEU A 161 -18.64 -11.21 -8.93
C LEU A 161 -18.91 -11.76 -7.53
N THR A 162 -19.43 -12.99 -7.48
CA THR A 162 -19.52 -13.74 -6.23
C THR A 162 -18.12 -14.07 -5.73
N GLU A 163 -17.86 -13.80 -4.47
CA GLU A 163 -16.60 -14.17 -3.82
C GLU A 163 -16.43 -15.69 -3.79
N LYS A 164 -15.25 -16.20 -4.16
CA LYS A 164 -14.88 -17.59 -3.93
C LYS A 164 -14.45 -17.75 -2.47
N LYS A 165 -15.42 -17.67 -1.56
CA LYS A 165 -15.19 -17.80 -0.12
C LYS A 165 -14.49 -19.12 0.18
N LYS A 166 -13.41 -19.05 0.96
CA LYS A 166 -12.75 -20.23 1.51
C LYS A 166 -13.48 -20.62 2.80
N PRO A 167 -13.64 -21.92 3.08
CA PRO A 167 -14.29 -22.36 4.31
C PRO A 167 -13.49 -21.87 5.52
N LEU A 168 -14.21 -21.34 6.51
CA LEU A 168 -13.61 -20.91 7.77
C LEU A 168 -13.04 -22.11 8.52
N SER A 169 -11.84 -21.95 9.05
CA SER A 169 -11.08 -22.97 9.77
C SER A 169 -10.46 -22.34 11.02
N PHE A 170 -10.70 -22.99 12.16
CA PHE A 170 -10.15 -22.59 13.45
C PHE A 170 -9.49 -23.79 14.11
N ASN A 171 -8.42 -23.54 14.84
CA ASN A 171 -7.81 -24.56 15.68
C ASN A 171 -8.64 -24.68 16.95
N SER A 172 -9.31 -25.81 17.15
CA SER A 172 -10.19 -26.04 18.30
C SER A 172 -9.46 -26.10 19.65
N ALA A 173 -8.12 -26.21 19.65
CA ALA A 173 -7.29 -26.19 20.84
C ALA A 173 -6.86 -24.77 21.26
N ILE A 174 -7.11 -23.75 20.43
CA ILE A 174 -6.68 -22.37 20.68
C ILE A 174 -7.84 -21.54 21.24
N PRO A 175 -7.62 -20.77 22.32
CA PRO A 175 -8.62 -19.83 22.80
C PRO A 175 -8.73 -18.60 21.89
N TYR A 176 -9.96 -18.18 21.62
CA TYR A 176 -10.30 -16.98 20.87
C TYR A 176 -11.19 -16.06 21.71
N HIS A 177 -11.01 -14.77 21.51
CA HIS A 177 -11.89 -13.73 22.02
C HIS A 177 -12.94 -13.36 20.98
N VAL A 178 -14.18 -13.14 21.42
CA VAL A 178 -15.25 -12.56 20.59
C VAL A 178 -15.44 -11.10 21.00
N GLN A 179 -14.80 -10.22 20.24
CA GLN A 179 -14.80 -8.76 20.46
C GLN A 179 -15.97 -8.13 19.72
N VAL A 180 -16.58 -7.09 20.31
CA VAL A 180 -17.61 -6.28 19.66
C VAL A 180 -16.97 -5.09 18.97
N VAL A 181 -17.36 -4.86 17.72
CA VAL A 181 -17.04 -3.65 16.95
C VAL A 181 -18.20 -2.68 17.09
N VAL A 182 -17.89 -1.43 17.50
CA VAL A 182 -18.90 -0.39 17.74
C VAL A 182 -18.66 0.72 16.74
N ASP A 183 -19.64 0.98 15.87
CA ASP A 183 -19.60 2.03 14.86
C ASP A 183 -18.37 1.96 13.93
N GLY A 184 -17.90 0.74 13.65
CA GLY A 184 -16.71 0.46 12.84
C GLY A 184 -15.39 0.48 13.62
N GLU A 185 -15.40 0.94 14.88
CA GLU A 185 -14.21 1.10 15.71
C GLU A 185 -13.98 -0.09 16.65
N LEU A 186 -12.69 -0.38 16.92
CA LEU A 186 -12.29 -1.38 17.90
C LEU A 186 -12.70 -0.92 19.31
N SER A 187 -13.33 -1.81 20.08
CA SER A 187 -13.81 -1.51 21.42
C SER A 187 -13.25 -2.47 22.47
N ASN A 188 -13.18 -2.04 23.74
CA ASN A 188 -12.85 -2.94 24.85
C ASN A 188 -14.00 -3.86 25.26
N LEU A 189 -15.07 -3.93 24.47
CA LEU A 189 -16.23 -4.78 24.73
C LEU A 189 -15.96 -6.16 24.15
N GLY A 190 -16.04 -7.17 25.00
CA GLY A 190 -16.04 -8.58 24.60
C GLY A 190 -17.27 -9.28 25.16
N ILE A 191 -17.63 -10.40 24.52
CA ILE A 191 -18.61 -11.33 25.07
C ILE A 191 -17.88 -12.15 26.13
N ALA A 192 -18.46 -12.24 27.33
CA ALA A 192 -17.89 -12.98 28.44
C ALA A 192 -18.96 -13.72 29.25
N THR A 193 -18.53 -14.73 29.99
CA THR A 193 -19.37 -15.47 30.94
C THR A 193 -19.58 -14.65 32.22
N VAL A 194 -20.84 -14.44 32.59
CA VAL A 194 -21.22 -13.87 33.88
C VAL A 194 -22.14 -14.84 34.61
N GLU A 195 -21.76 -15.22 35.82
CA GLU A 195 -22.59 -16.00 36.72
C GLU A 195 -23.51 -15.06 37.51
N THR A 196 -24.80 -15.39 37.56
CA THR A 196 -25.80 -14.68 38.38
C THR A 196 -25.85 -15.27 39.78
N SER A 197 -26.48 -14.54 40.72
CA SER A 197 -26.58 -14.97 42.12
C SER A 197 -27.34 -16.29 42.32
N ASP A 198 -28.11 -16.75 41.34
CA ASP A 198 -28.81 -18.03 41.31
C ASP A 198 -27.98 -19.15 40.63
N GLY A 199 -26.70 -18.92 40.33
CA GLY A 199 -25.78 -19.91 39.75
C GLY A 199 -25.93 -20.12 38.24
N ARG A 200 -26.78 -19.35 37.56
CA ARG A 200 -26.92 -19.43 36.09
C ARG A 200 -25.82 -18.64 35.41
N ILE A 201 -25.33 -19.13 34.26
CA ILE A 201 -24.29 -18.45 33.49
C ILE A 201 -24.91 -17.84 32.23
N PHE A 202 -24.73 -16.54 32.04
CA PHE A 202 -25.23 -15.81 30.88
C PHE A 202 -24.11 -15.11 30.10
N PRO A 203 -24.19 -15.07 28.76
CA PRO A 203 -23.31 -14.24 27.96
C PRO A 203 -23.70 -12.78 28.14
N LYS A 204 -22.72 -11.95 28.50
CA LYS A 204 -22.89 -10.50 28.62
C LYS A 204 -21.75 -9.78 27.93
N TYR A 205 -22.05 -8.58 27.44
CA TYR A 205 -21.01 -7.63 27.06
C TYR A 205 -20.36 -7.10 28.33
N ILE A 206 -19.04 -7.28 28.43
CA ILE A 206 -18.24 -6.74 29.52
C ILE A 206 -17.31 -5.68 28.94
N LYS A 207 -17.36 -4.48 29.51
CA LYS A 207 -16.35 -3.46 29.30
C LYS A 207 -15.05 -3.92 29.95
N ASP A 208 -13.94 -3.77 29.24
CA ASP A 208 -12.63 -4.28 29.66
C ASP A 208 -12.65 -5.81 29.78
N ALA A 209 -13.35 -6.49 28.85
CA ALA A 209 -13.36 -7.95 28.76
C ALA A 209 -11.95 -8.55 28.61
N PHE A 210 -11.01 -7.75 28.13
CA PHE A 210 -9.63 -8.13 27.85
C PHE A 210 -8.66 -7.80 28.98
N ASN A 211 -9.14 -7.26 30.10
CA ASN A 211 -8.30 -7.08 31.29
C ASN A 211 -8.00 -8.42 31.95
N ALA A 212 -6.96 -8.48 32.80
CA ALA A 212 -6.49 -9.71 33.42
C ALA A 212 -7.58 -10.49 34.20
N ILE A 213 -8.61 -9.80 34.71
CA ILE A 213 -9.68 -10.42 35.53
C ILE A 213 -10.74 -11.09 34.64
N ASN A 214 -11.10 -10.46 33.52
CA ASN A 214 -12.17 -10.93 32.65
C ASN A 214 -11.66 -11.77 31.47
N LYS A 215 -10.35 -11.76 31.21
CA LYS A 215 -9.71 -12.38 30.05
C LYS A 215 -10.17 -13.82 29.81
N ILE A 216 -10.01 -14.70 30.81
CA ILE A 216 -10.39 -16.12 30.67
C ILE A 216 -11.91 -16.30 30.49
N LYS A 217 -12.72 -15.43 31.11
CA LYS A 217 -14.19 -15.44 30.98
C LYS A 217 -14.65 -15.01 29.59
N ALA A 218 -13.80 -14.32 28.84
CA ALA A 218 -14.04 -13.83 27.50
C ALA A 218 -13.34 -14.68 26.41
N GLN A 219 -12.85 -15.87 26.76
CA GLN A 219 -12.18 -16.80 25.84
C GLN A 219 -13.07 -18.00 25.50
N TYR A 220 -13.00 -18.41 24.24
CA TYR A 220 -13.80 -19.48 23.67
C TYR A 220 -12.95 -20.40 22.78
N TYR A 221 -13.24 -21.70 22.83
CA TYR A 221 -12.83 -22.66 21.80
C TYR A 221 -13.91 -22.75 20.73
N LEU A 222 -13.50 -22.74 19.47
CA LEU A 222 -14.38 -22.91 18.32
C LEU A 222 -14.13 -24.31 17.72
N SER A 223 -15.09 -25.21 17.86
CA SER A 223 -14.99 -26.57 17.33
C SER A 223 -15.90 -26.73 16.12
N PRO A 224 -15.40 -27.16 14.94
CA PRO A 224 -16.22 -27.28 13.74
C PRO A 224 -17.30 -28.35 13.92
N VAL A 225 -18.50 -28.11 13.37
CA VAL A 225 -19.57 -29.10 13.31
C VAL A 225 -19.32 -30.02 12.11
N PRO A 226 -19.19 -31.34 12.31
CA PRO A 226 -18.90 -32.27 11.21
C PRO A 226 -19.93 -32.17 10.07
N GLY A 227 -19.43 -32.00 8.84
CA GLY A 227 -20.26 -31.96 7.63
C GLY A 227 -21.02 -30.64 7.39
N LYS A 228 -20.83 -29.61 8.23
CA LYS A 228 -21.44 -28.28 8.05
C LYS A 228 -20.39 -27.20 7.87
N GLU A 229 -20.47 -26.45 6.78
CA GLU A 229 -19.53 -25.36 6.49
C GLU A 229 -19.73 -24.18 7.43
N ALA A 230 -18.62 -23.54 7.85
CA ALA A 230 -18.59 -22.34 8.69
C ALA A 230 -19.44 -22.43 9.97
N THR A 231 -19.75 -23.65 10.44
CA THR A 231 -20.62 -23.90 11.58
C THR A 231 -19.79 -24.47 12.72
N PHE A 232 -19.95 -23.90 13.91
CA PHE A 232 -19.11 -24.20 15.08
C PHE A 232 -19.94 -24.38 16.34
N TYR A 233 -19.45 -25.26 17.22
CA TYR A 233 -19.75 -25.23 18.64
C TYR A 233 -18.79 -24.24 19.32
N ILE A 234 -19.35 -23.34 20.13
CA ILE A 234 -18.58 -22.30 20.82
C ILE A 234 -18.59 -22.61 22.31
N ARG A 235 -17.42 -22.95 22.86
CA ARG A 235 -17.25 -23.41 24.24
C ARG A 235 -16.40 -22.45 25.04
N THR A 236 -16.81 -22.10 26.25
CA THR A 236 -16.06 -21.22 27.15
C THR A 236 -14.80 -21.93 27.67
N VAL A 237 -13.69 -21.19 27.77
CA VAL A 237 -12.43 -21.75 28.32
C VAL A 237 -12.50 -21.91 29.82
N GLY A 238 -12.96 -20.88 30.55
CA GLY A 238 -12.95 -20.88 32.01
C GLY A 238 -13.99 -21.76 32.69
N SER A 239 -15.15 -21.98 32.05
CA SER A 239 -16.27 -22.72 32.66
C SER A 239 -16.68 -23.99 31.91
N ASN A 240 -16.09 -24.27 30.73
CA ASN A 240 -16.42 -25.45 29.92
C ASN A 240 -17.92 -25.56 29.53
N HIS A 241 -18.60 -24.42 29.37
CA HIS A 241 -20.00 -24.37 28.91
C HIS A 241 -20.07 -24.05 27.43
N TYR A 242 -21.10 -24.54 26.75
CA TYR A 242 -21.37 -24.25 25.34
C TYR A 242 -22.37 -23.11 25.19
N TRP A 243 -22.22 -22.34 24.11
CA TRP A 243 -23.26 -21.41 23.67
C TRP A 243 -24.50 -22.21 23.26
N ARG A 244 -25.66 -21.74 23.71
CA ARG A 244 -26.96 -22.26 23.30
C ARG A 244 -27.92 -21.10 23.08
N THR A 245 -28.82 -21.26 22.13
CA THR A 245 -30.01 -20.40 22.08
C THR A 245 -31.18 -21.05 22.79
N LEU A 246 -31.79 -20.33 23.73
CA LEU A 246 -33.01 -20.77 24.42
C LEU A 246 -34.12 -19.74 24.23
N ARG A 247 -35.31 -20.20 23.87
CA ARG A 247 -36.51 -19.38 23.86
C ARG A 247 -37.08 -19.24 25.27
N ILE A 248 -37.10 -18.02 25.80
CA ILE A 248 -37.70 -17.75 27.12
C ILE A 248 -39.19 -17.44 26.92
N GLN A 249 -40.07 -18.31 27.44
CA GLN A 249 -41.52 -18.25 27.19
C GLN A 249 -42.17 -16.93 27.63
N GLN A 250 -41.64 -16.25 28.65
CA GLN A 250 -42.23 -15.03 29.20
C GLN A 250 -42.19 -13.84 28.21
N ASN A 251 -41.16 -13.73 27.37
CA ASN A 251 -40.97 -12.57 26.48
C ASN A 251 -40.99 -12.94 24.99
N SER A 252 -41.15 -14.22 24.64
CA SER A 252 -41.05 -14.74 23.26
C SER A 252 -39.74 -14.39 22.53
N THR A 253 -38.71 -13.98 23.28
CA THR A 253 -37.38 -13.66 22.75
C THR A 253 -36.47 -14.86 22.91
N ASN A 254 -35.62 -15.08 21.91
CA ASN A 254 -34.56 -16.07 22.00
C ASN A 254 -33.32 -15.41 22.63
N HIS A 255 -32.80 -16.04 23.66
CA HIS A 255 -31.64 -15.55 24.39
C HIS A 255 -30.45 -16.46 24.15
N LEU A 256 -29.27 -15.86 24.01
CA LEU A 256 -28.04 -16.63 24.12
C LEU A 256 -27.82 -16.96 25.61
N VAL A 257 -27.61 -18.23 25.91
CA VAL A 257 -27.33 -18.76 27.24
C VAL A 257 -26.12 -19.68 27.17
N TYR A 258 -25.61 -20.07 28.34
CA TYR A 258 -24.60 -21.11 28.45
C TYR A 258 -25.22 -22.39 29.02
N GLU A 259 -24.86 -23.53 28.46
CA GLU A 259 -25.25 -24.84 28.98
C GLU A 259 -24.01 -25.71 29.22
N GLU A 260 -23.96 -26.36 30.38
CA GLU A 260 -22.98 -27.40 30.64
C GLU A 260 -23.44 -28.67 29.92
N LEU A 261 -22.63 -29.15 28.99
CA LEU A 261 -22.89 -30.40 28.28
C LEU A 261 -21.68 -31.32 28.39
N ASP A 262 -21.97 -32.61 28.55
CA ASP A 262 -20.98 -33.65 28.25
C ASP A 262 -20.83 -33.75 26.72
N ASN A 263 -19.61 -33.91 26.22
CA ASN A 263 -19.27 -33.76 24.79
C ASN A 263 -20.06 -34.69 23.86
N GLN A 264 -20.70 -35.74 24.39
CA GLN A 264 -21.52 -36.70 23.65
C GLN A 264 -22.93 -36.18 23.27
N ASN A 265 -23.38 -35.04 23.84
CA ASN A 265 -24.74 -34.51 23.65
C ASN A 265 -24.84 -33.30 22.70
N LEU A 266 -23.77 -32.93 21.98
CA LEU A 266 -23.71 -31.74 21.11
C LEU A 266 -24.46 -31.87 19.78
N THR A 267 -25.49 -32.72 19.66
CA THR A 267 -26.15 -32.99 18.38
C THR A 267 -27.33 -32.07 18.06
N THR A 268 -27.62 -31.07 18.90
CA THR A 268 -28.80 -30.21 18.72
C THR A 268 -28.46 -28.92 17.99
N GLU A 269 -29.31 -28.53 17.02
CA GLU A 269 -29.14 -27.30 16.22
C GLU A 269 -29.18 -26.01 17.06
N GLU A 270 -29.60 -26.09 18.33
CA GLU A 270 -29.57 -24.96 19.27
C GLU A 270 -28.16 -24.55 19.70
N HIS A 271 -27.16 -25.44 19.53
CA HIS A 271 -25.75 -25.22 19.87
C HIS A 271 -24.87 -24.91 18.64
N GLU A 272 -25.45 -24.95 17.44
CA GLU A 272 -24.73 -24.74 16.20
C GLU A 272 -24.78 -23.26 15.80
N PHE A 273 -23.59 -22.67 15.60
CA PHE A 273 -23.45 -21.27 15.22
C PHE A 273 -22.70 -21.15 13.90
N ILE A 274 -23.33 -20.52 12.93
CA ILE A 274 -22.75 -20.17 11.63
C ILE A 274 -22.03 -18.83 11.79
N ILE A 275 -20.77 -18.78 11.36
CA ILE A 275 -19.98 -17.56 11.31
C ILE A 275 -19.96 -17.07 9.87
N GLU A 276 -20.41 -15.84 9.66
CA GLU A 276 -20.46 -15.19 8.36
C GLU A 276 -19.55 -13.96 8.35
N THR A 277 -18.79 -13.82 7.27
CA THR A 277 -17.98 -12.62 6.98
C THR A 277 -18.58 -11.87 5.81
N ASN A 278 -18.63 -10.55 5.93
CA ASN A 278 -19.01 -9.65 4.86
C ASN A 278 -17.77 -9.08 4.14
N ASP A 279 -18.01 -8.48 2.96
CA ASP A 279 -16.97 -7.86 2.12
C ASP A 279 -16.22 -6.72 2.83
N ASP A 280 -16.84 -6.09 3.82
CA ASP A 280 -16.26 -5.01 4.64
C ASP A 280 -15.46 -5.53 5.85
N GLY A 281 -15.25 -6.84 5.95
CA GLY A 281 -14.58 -7.49 7.08
C GLY A 281 -15.45 -7.65 8.32
N SER A 282 -16.70 -7.21 8.29
CA SER A 282 -17.64 -7.39 9.41
C SER A 282 -17.95 -8.87 9.63
N VAL A 283 -17.91 -9.31 10.89
CA VAL A 283 -18.21 -10.70 11.28
C VAL A 283 -19.53 -10.76 12.01
N TYR A 284 -20.40 -11.66 11.57
CA TYR A 284 -21.67 -11.95 12.22
C TYR A 284 -21.74 -13.41 12.61
N ILE A 285 -22.37 -13.67 13.75
CA ILE A 285 -22.61 -15.02 14.23
C ILE A 285 -24.11 -15.24 14.28
N LYS A 286 -24.57 -16.33 13.67
CA LYS A 286 -25.97 -16.72 13.57
C LYS A 286 -26.16 -18.09 14.20
N ASN A 287 -27.15 -18.22 15.07
CA ASN A 287 -27.60 -19.53 15.50
C ASN A 287 -28.39 -20.20 14.38
N ASN A 288 -28.15 -21.49 14.15
CA ASN A 288 -28.76 -22.23 13.04
C ASN A 288 -30.30 -22.18 13.06
N THR A 289 -30.92 -22.14 14.24
CA THR A 289 -32.38 -22.18 14.42
C THR A 289 -33.03 -20.83 14.71
N HIS A 290 -32.28 -19.87 15.28
CA HIS A 290 -32.88 -18.67 15.89
C HIS A 290 -32.33 -17.33 15.38
N GLY A 291 -31.49 -17.32 14.36
CA GLY A 291 -31.04 -16.09 13.70
C GLY A 291 -29.79 -15.45 14.32
N TYR A 292 -29.46 -14.23 13.87
CA TYR A 292 -28.22 -13.55 14.23
C TYR A 292 -28.17 -13.10 15.69
N ILE A 293 -26.97 -13.12 16.27
CA ILE A 293 -26.68 -12.50 17.56
C ILE A 293 -26.87 -10.99 17.45
N ARG A 294 -27.62 -10.43 18.39
CA ARG A 294 -27.90 -9.00 18.48
C ARG A 294 -27.44 -8.42 19.82
N ARG A 295 -27.09 -7.14 19.78
CA ARG A 295 -26.70 -6.32 20.93
C ARG A 295 -27.70 -5.21 21.17
N ALA A 296 -27.84 -4.76 22.42
CA ALA A 296 -28.61 -3.55 22.69
C ALA A 296 -27.93 -2.33 22.02
N LYS A 297 -28.71 -1.40 21.46
CA LYS A 297 -28.19 -0.20 20.79
C LYS A 297 -27.45 0.71 21.77
N ASP A 298 -27.93 0.81 23.00
CA ASP A 298 -27.33 1.62 24.08
C ASP A 298 -26.18 0.92 24.83
N ALA A 299 -25.77 -0.28 24.38
CA ALA A 299 -24.70 -1.07 25.00
C ALA A 299 -23.29 -0.42 25.07
N PRO A 300 -22.90 0.63 24.33
CA PRO A 300 -21.58 1.26 24.54
C PRO A 300 -21.36 1.76 25.97
N ALA A 301 -22.44 2.02 26.73
CA ALA A 301 -22.38 2.66 28.05
C ALA A 301 -22.60 1.72 29.25
N ILE A 302 -23.13 0.50 29.08
CA ILE A 302 -23.60 -0.33 30.21
C ILE A 302 -23.17 -1.80 30.07
N SER A 303 -22.26 -2.25 30.94
CA SER A 303 -22.02 -3.68 31.18
C SER A 303 -23.28 -4.32 31.75
N GLY A 304 -23.76 -5.44 31.20
CA GLY A 304 -24.81 -6.22 31.88
C GLY A 304 -25.98 -6.75 31.05
N HIS A 305 -26.16 -6.30 29.81
CA HIS A 305 -27.29 -6.72 28.98
C HIS A 305 -27.11 -8.13 28.41
N ALA A 306 -28.20 -8.91 28.45
CA ALA A 306 -28.26 -10.23 27.82
C ALA A 306 -28.26 -10.09 26.29
N MET A 307 -27.61 -11.02 25.61
CA MET A 307 -27.65 -11.09 24.14
C MET A 307 -28.88 -11.86 23.69
N THR A 308 -29.46 -11.42 22.57
CA THR A 308 -30.62 -12.06 21.95
C THR A 308 -30.24 -12.59 20.58
N THR A 309 -31.04 -13.53 20.07
CA THR A 309 -30.92 -14.03 18.69
C THR A 309 -32.22 -13.80 17.92
N GLY A 310 -32.12 -13.29 16.69
CA GLY A 310 -33.24 -13.16 15.75
C GLY A 310 -34.32 -12.11 16.07
N TYR A 311 -34.25 -11.44 17.22
CA TYR A 311 -35.23 -10.43 17.64
C TYR A 311 -34.77 -9.01 17.30
N GLU A 312 -35.43 -8.37 16.33
CA GLU A 312 -35.16 -7.00 15.90
C GLU A 312 -36.24 -6.05 16.41
N ASP A 313 -35.83 -5.03 17.15
CA ASP A 313 -36.71 -3.93 17.54
C ASP A 313 -35.93 -2.61 17.68
N GLN A 314 -36.58 -1.60 18.27
CA GLN A 314 -35.96 -0.31 18.50
C GLN A 314 -34.75 -0.37 19.47
N TYR A 315 -34.64 -1.40 20.30
CA TYR A 315 -33.61 -1.55 21.34
C TYR A 315 -32.43 -2.42 20.93
N TYR A 316 -32.59 -3.32 19.96
CA TYR A 316 -31.52 -4.24 19.53
C TYR A 316 -31.04 -3.98 18.10
N GLN A 317 -29.75 -4.18 17.86
CA GLN A 317 -29.11 -4.13 16.55
C GLN A 317 -28.19 -5.33 16.34
N LEU A 318 -27.82 -5.59 15.09
CA LEU A 318 -26.90 -6.66 14.74
C LEU A 318 -25.55 -6.45 15.44
N ALA A 319 -25.02 -7.51 16.06
CA ALA A 319 -23.71 -7.44 16.69
C ALA A 319 -22.63 -7.62 15.61
N ASN A 320 -21.92 -6.54 15.29
CA ASN A 320 -20.69 -6.63 14.51
C ASN A 320 -19.57 -7.12 15.43
N LEU A 321 -18.93 -8.22 15.06
CA LEU A 321 -17.98 -8.93 15.90
C LEU A 321 -16.62 -9.03 15.21
N ARG A 322 -15.61 -9.37 16.01
CA ARG A 322 -14.27 -9.74 15.56
C ARG A 322 -13.82 -10.94 16.39
N ILE A 323 -13.23 -11.92 15.73
CA ILE A 323 -12.68 -13.12 16.38
C ILE A 323 -11.17 -12.93 16.48
N VAL A 324 -10.67 -12.79 17.71
CA VAL A 324 -9.25 -12.47 17.98
C VAL A 324 -8.58 -13.67 18.65
N PRO A 325 -7.53 -14.25 18.07
CA PRO A 325 -6.82 -15.34 18.72
C PRO A 325 -6.09 -14.82 19.96
N ALA A 326 -6.25 -15.50 21.09
CA ALA A 326 -5.73 -15.04 22.37
C ALA A 326 -4.21 -15.26 22.50
N THR A 327 -3.68 -16.34 21.95
CA THR A 327 -2.30 -16.76 22.22
C THR A 327 -1.41 -16.78 20.98
N ILE A 328 -1.90 -16.31 19.83
CA ILE A 328 -1.14 -16.35 18.58
C ILE A 328 -0.15 -15.19 18.49
N GLN A 329 1.11 -15.55 18.23
CA GLN A 329 2.14 -14.67 17.75
C GLN A 329 2.28 -14.80 16.24
N TRP A 330 2.22 -13.67 15.54
CA TRP A 330 2.38 -13.60 14.09
C TRP A 330 3.84 -13.38 13.71
N LYS A 331 4.30 -14.12 12.70
CA LYS A 331 5.56 -13.88 12.01
C LYS A 331 5.28 -13.58 10.54
N ILE A 332 5.67 -12.40 10.10
CA ILE A 332 5.46 -11.91 8.74
C ILE A 332 6.84 -11.59 8.16
N ASP A 333 7.33 -12.48 7.30
CA ASP A 333 8.63 -12.34 6.66
C ASP A 333 8.41 -11.85 5.23
N SER A 334 9.05 -10.75 4.83
CA SER A 334 9.19 -10.44 3.41
C SER A 334 10.03 -11.53 2.74
N PHE A 335 9.63 -11.94 1.54
CA PHE A 335 10.36 -12.96 0.80
C PHE A 335 10.25 -12.71 -0.71
N GLY A 336 11.18 -13.28 -1.47
CA GLY A 336 11.28 -13.01 -2.90
C GLY A 336 11.75 -11.59 -3.19
N LYS A 337 11.83 -11.25 -4.48
CA LYS A 337 12.11 -9.89 -4.94
C LYS A 337 10.80 -9.10 -4.99
N THR A 338 10.86 -7.79 -4.75
CA THR A 338 9.74 -6.91 -5.06
C THR A 338 9.50 -6.94 -6.57
N GLU A 339 8.24 -7.08 -6.97
CA GLU A 339 7.85 -7.12 -8.38
C GLU A 339 7.43 -5.72 -8.82
N PHE A 340 8.17 -5.13 -9.76
CA PHE A 340 7.89 -3.81 -10.30
C PHE A 340 7.20 -3.91 -11.65
N MET A 341 6.24 -3.02 -11.86
CA MET A 341 5.68 -2.79 -13.18
C MET A 341 6.57 -1.85 -13.98
N LYS A 342 6.64 -2.07 -15.30
CA LYS A 342 7.28 -1.09 -16.19
C LYS A 342 6.48 0.22 -16.16
N PRO A 343 7.10 1.37 -15.88
CA PRO A 343 6.41 2.66 -15.87
C PRO A 343 6.01 3.06 -17.29
N ILE A 344 4.94 3.86 -17.41
CA ILE A 344 4.61 4.62 -18.61
C ILE A 344 5.30 5.97 -18.48
N LEU A 345 6.42 6.14 -19.16
CA LEU A 345 7.33 7.27 -18.92
C LEU A 345 6.69 8.61 -19.33
N PRO A 346 6.84 9.68 -18.53
CA PRO A 346 6.54 11.04 -19.00
C PRO A 346 7.58 11.50 -20.04
N SER A 347 7.36 12.65 -20.67
CA SER A 347 8.39 13.27 -21.51
C SER A 347 9.63 13.61 -20.68
N ALA A 348 10.81 13.41 -21.25
CA ALA A 348 12.04 13.95 -20.71
C ALA A 348 12.03 15.49 -20.86
N GLU A 349 12.57 16.19 -19.86
CA GLU A 349 12.82 17.63 -19.90
C GLU A 349 14.32 17.88 -20.12
N THR A 350 14.67 18.55 -21.23
CA THR A 350 16.04 18.94 -21.55
C THR A 350 16.35 20.33 -21.00
N SER A 351 17.51 20.48 -20.37
CA SER A 351 18.06 21.74 -19.88
C SER A 351 19.57 21.80 -20.11
N PHE A 352 20.15 22.99 -19.95
CA PHE A 352 21.58 23.23 -20.14
C PHE A 352 22.17 23.83 -18.86
N GLY A 353 23.35 23.33 -18.45
CA GLY A 353 24.20 23.98 -17.46
C GLY A 353 25.13 25.02 -18.11
N PHE A 354 25.68 24.69 -19.28
CA PHE A 354 26.46 25.59 -20.13
C PHE A 354 26.05 25.37 -21.59
N ASN A 355 25.96 26.42 -22.40
CA ASN A 355 25.58 26.30 -23.81
C ASN A 355 25.95 27.57 -24.58
N SER A 356 27.17 27.63 -25.09
CA SER A 356 27.68 28.78 -25.85
C SER A 356 28.57 28.30 -27.01
N THR A 357 28.64 29.11 -28.05
CA THR A 357 29.66 28.99 -29.08
C THR A 357 30.79 29.96 -28.75
N LEU A 358 31.99 29.43 -28.48
CA LEU A 358 33.18 30.20 -28.16
C LEU A 358 33.91 30.58 -29.45
N VAL A 359 34.04 31.87 -29.75
CA VAL A 359 34.63 32.37 -30.99
C VAL A 359 35.92 33.14 -30.73
N ASN A 360 37.01 32.73 -31.37
CA ASN A 360 38.29 33.43 -31.29
C ASN A 360 38.61 34.10 -32.63
N CYS A 361 38.42 35.41 -32.73
CA CYS A 361 38.79 36.19 -33.91
C CYS A 361 40.21 36.80 -33.84
N SER A 362 40.99 36.45 -32.82
CA SER A 362 42.39 36.88 -32.68
C SER A 362 43.34 36.06 -33.57
N GLN A 363 44.62 36.43 -33.58
CA GLN A 363 45.67 35.69 -34.29
C GLN A 363 46.33 34.59 -33.45
N GLY A 364 46.05 34.53 -32.14
CA GLY A 364 46.63 33.56 -31.20
C GLY A 364 45.60 32.57 -30.70
N THR A 365 46.02 31.39 -30.25
CA THR A 365 45.12 30.44 -29.56
C THR A 365 44.70 31.06 -28.23
N LEU A 366 43.41 30.97 -27.91
CA LEU A 366 42.86 31.40 -26.64
C LEU A 366 42.32 30.19 -25.88
N GLU A 367 42.34 30.27 -24.56
CA GLU A 367 41.82 29.24 -23.67
C GLU A 367 40.72 29.83 -22.80
N GLN A 368 39.60 29.11 -22.68
CA GLN A 368 38.52 29.47 -21.75
C GLN A 368 38.14 28.26 -20.90
N GLU A 369 38.06 28.48 -19.59
CA GLU A 369 37.50 27.50 -18.67
C GLU A 369 35.97 27.55 -18.79
N VAL A 370 35.37 26.42 -19.13
CA VAL A 370 33.92 26.26 -19.23
C VAL A 370 33.46 25.09 -18.40
N GLY A 371 32.29 25.25 -17.81
CA GLY A 371 31.74 24.26 -16.94
C GLY A 371 30.44 24.73 -16.30
N ALA A 372 29.72 23.77 -15.76
CA ALA A 372 28.55 24.03 -14.93
C ALA A 372 28.54 23.05 -13.77
N GLU A 373 28.22 23.60 -12.59
CA GLU A 373 27.82 22.80 -11.45
C GLU A 373 26.28 22.79 -11.41
N ILE A 374 25.70 21.61 -11.64
CA ILE A 374 24.26 21.39 -11.53
C ILE A 374 24.03 20.58 -10.27
N SER A 375 23.32 21.16 -9.30
CA SER A 375 22.93 20.47 -8.07
C SER A 375 21.43 20.30 -8.06
N GLU A 376 20.97 19.07 -8.28
CA GLU A 376 19.55 18.74 -8.36
C GLU A 376 19.19 17.70 -7.30
N GLU A 377 18.07 17.90 -6.63
CA GLU A 377 17.57 16.97 -5.63
C GLU A 377 16.74 15.88 -6.30
N SER A 378 17.25 14.65 -6.33
CA SER A 378 16.46 13.48 -6.74
C SER A 378 15.74 12.92 -5.52
N SER A 379 14.44 12.65 -5.64
CA SER A 379 13.65 12.08 -4.56
C SER A 379 13.00 10.76 -4.97
N THR A 380 12.97 9.82 -4.03
CA THR A 380 12.25 8.56 -4.14
C THR A 380 11.23 8.52 -3.02
N THR A 381 9.95 8.54 -3.38
CA THR A 381 8.84 8.41 -2.44
C THR A 381 8.18 7.05 -2.61
N ILE A 382 8.09 6.28 -1.54
CA ILE A 382 7.37 5.01 -1.50
C ILE A 382 6.09 5.19 -0.67
N GLY A 383 4.95 4.81 -1.24
CA GLY A 383 3.66 4.71 -0.55
C GLY A 383 3.08 3.30 -0.63
N TRP A 384 2.43 2.85 0.44
CA TRP A 384 1.68 1.60 0.45
C TRP A 384 0.20 1.88 0.20
N GLU A 385 -0.42 1.08 -0.67
CA GLU A 385 -1.84 1.21 -1.03
C GLU A 385 -2.72 0.17 -0.32
N GLU A 386 -2.10 -0.93 0.13
CA GLU A 386 -2.78 -2.07 0.74
C GLU A 386 -2.22 -2.38 2.11
N SER A 387 -3.00 -3.17 2.86
CA SER A 387 -2.74 -3.44 4.26
C SER A 387 -2.58 -4.92 4.58
N ILE A 388 -1.74 -5.21 5.58
CA ILE A 388 -1.73 -6.50 6.27
C ILE A 388 -2.35 -6.29 7.64
N GLU A 389 -3.58 -6.77 7.83
CA GLU A 389 -4.22 -6.73 9.14
C GLU A 389 -4.47 -8.13 9.68
N LEU A 390 -3.85 -8.43 10.81
CA LEU A 390 -4.08 -9.66 11.57
C LEU A 390 -4.31 -9.32 13.04
N SER A 391 -5.22 -10.04 13.67
CA SER A 391 -5.55 -9.86 15.08
C SER A 391 -4.60 -10.63 15.99
N SER A 392 -4.09 -9.98 17.04
CA SER A 392 -3.41 -10.65 18.16
C SER A 392 -3.66 -9.87 19.44
N GLU A 393 -3.36 -10.49 20.59
CA GLU A 393 -3.22 -9.75 21.85
C GLU A 393 -1.95 -8.91 21.90
N SER A 394 -0.95 -9.27 21.10
CA SER A 394 0.35 -8.60 21.03
C SER A 394 0.48 -7.72 19.79
N THR A 395 1.29 -6.68 19.89
CA THR A 395 1.70 -5.88 18.74
C THR A 395 2.84 -6.59 18.00
N TYR A 396 2.75 -6.66 16.68
CA TYR A 396 3.85 -7.08 15.81
C TYR A 396 4.31 -5.89 14.97
N GLU A 397 5.47 -6.00 14.33
CA GLU A 397 5.97 -5.03 13.36
C GLU A 397 6.49 -5.80 12.13
N VAL A 398 6.29 -5.25 10.94
CA VAL A 398 6.82 -5.81 9.70
C VAL A 398 7.85 -4.83 9.16
N SER A 399 9.02 -5.30 8.77
CA SER A 399 9.99 -4.47 8.04
C SER A 399 10.07 -4.97 6.60
N ALA A 400 10.07 -4.02 5.67
CA ALA A 400 10.28 -4.27 4.26
C ALA A 400 11.38 -3.33 3.76
N SER A 401 12.00 -3.69 2.64
CA SER A 401 12.89 -2.80 1.91
C SER A 401 12.57 -2.99 0.44
N VAL A 402 12.37 -1.89 -0.27
CA VAL A 402 11.88 -1.91 -1.66
C VAL A 402 12.94 -1.28 -2.56
N GLU A 403 13.58 -2.10 -3.39
CA GLU A 403 14.60 -1.63 -4.31
C GLU A 403 14.06 -1.64 -5.74
N ALA A 404 13.90 -0.47 -6.36
CA ALA A 404 13.41 -0.39 -7.73
C ALA A 404 14.50 0.00 -8.71
N SER A 405 14.29 -0.40 -9.96
CA SER A 405 15.06 0.07 -11.11
C SER A 405 14.12 0.38 -12.25
N ALA A 406 14.30 1.52 -12.90
CA ALA A 406 13.54 1.94 -14.06
C ALA A 406 14.49 2.12 -15.25
N SER A 407 14.17 1.47 -16.37
CA SER A 407 14.82 1.74 -17.65
C SER A 407 14.20 2.99 -18.27
N ALA A 408 15.03 3.96 -18.66
CA ALA A 408 14.63 5.19 -19.32
C ALA A 408 15.51 5.46 -20.55
N LYS A 409 15.11 6.36 -21.45
CA LYS A 409 15.97 6.81 -22.56
C LYS A 409 16.37 8.26 -22.34
N PHE A 410 17.66 8.57 -22.38
CA PHE A 410 18.19 9.93 -22.34
C PHE A 410 19.01 10.19 -23.59
N PHE A 411 18.82 11.33 -24.25
CA PHE A 411 19.56 11.69 -25.46
C PHE A 411 19.54 10.61 -26.55
N GLY A 412 18.40 9.92 -26.71
CA GLY A 412 18.23 8.80 -27.66
C GLY A 412 18.81 7.45 -27.18
N VAL A 413 19.54 7.42 -26.07
CA VAL A 413 20.21 6.22 -25.53
C VAL A 413 19.42 5.65 -24.36
N GLY A 414 19.17 4.33 -24.38
CA GLY A 414 18.56 3.62 -23.25
C GLY A 414 19.55 3.46 -22.09
N VAL A 415 19.16 3.94 -20.90
CA VAL A 415 19.90 3.85 -19.65
C VAL A 415 19.00 3.25 -18.56
N ASP A 416 19.51 2.29 -17.80
CA ASP A 416 18.85 1.77 -16.62
C ASP A 416 19.19 2.65 -15.41
N VAL A 417 18.19 3.30 -14.82
CA VAL A 417 18.35 4.10 -13.60
C VAL A 417 17.80 3.33 -12.41
N THR A 418 18.68 2.98 -11.48
CA THR A 418 18.33 2.28 -10.24
C THR A 418 18.05 3.28 -9.12
N ALA A 419 16.91 3.14 -8.43
CA ALA A 419 16.55 3.94 -7.27
C ALA A 419 16.19 3.01 -6.10
N THR A 420 17.03 3.01 -5.06
CA THR A 420 16.86 2.16 -3.89
C THR A 420 16.29 2.98 -2.73
N ALA A 421 15.18 2.56 -2.14
CA ALA A 421 14.64 3.18 -0.93
C ALA A 421 14.11 2.14 0.07
N SER A 422 14.56 2.21 1.32
CA SER A 422 14.12 1.29 2.37
C SER A 422 12.98 1.90 3.20
N THR A 423 11.83 1.23 3.22
CA THR A 423 10.66 1.64 4.03
C THR A 423 10.11 0.47 4.85
N GLY A 424 10.05 0.65 6.18
CA GLY A 424 9.43 -0.31 7.08
C GLY A 424 7.90 -0.25 7.00
N TYR A 425 7.24 -1.39 7.14
CA TYR A 425 5.78 -1.53 7.12
C TYR A 425 5.27 -1.86 8.53
N SER A 426 5.14 -0.87 9.42
CA SER A 426 4.69 -1.16 10.79
C SER A 426 3.16 -1.30 10.85
N VAL A 427 2.67 -2.51 11.11
CA VAL A 427 1.29 -2.75 11.51
C VAL A 427 1.27 -3.37 12.89
N SER A 428 0.68 -2.65 13.84
CA SER A 428 0.35 -3.20 15.16
C SER A 428 -1.16 -3.26 15.32
N LYS A 429 -1.72 -4.46 15.42
CA LYS A 429 -3.15 -4.63 15.72
C LYS A 429 -3.32 -5.55 16.93
N GLY A 430 -3.36 -4.89 18.10
CA GLY A 430 -3.72 -5.52 19.36
C GLY A 430 -5.24 -5.67 19.51
N MET A 431 -5.67 -6.07 20.70
CA MET A 431 -7.10 -6.12 21.05
C MET A 431 -7.74 -4.74 21.06
N THR A 432 -7.04 -3.73 21.58
CA THR A 432 -7.61 -2.40 21.86
C THR A 432 -6.87 -1.28 21.14
N THR A 433 -5.87 -1.63 20.33
CA THR A 433 -5.03 -0.70 19.59
C THR A 433 -4.89 -1.20 18.16
N SER A 434 -5.23 -0.33 17.21
CA SER A 434 -4.83 -0.48 15.82
C SER A 434 -3.95 0.70 15.47
N ASN A 435 -2.70 0.43 15.10
CA ASN A 435 -1.84 1.40 14.45
C ASN A 435 -1.41 0.79 13.12
N THR A 436 -2.02 1.27 12.05
CA THR A 436 -1.65 0.90 10.68
C THR A 436 -0.77 2.04 10.15
N GLY A 437 0.53 1.81 10.11
CA GLY A 437 1.51 2.77 9.61
C GLY A 437 1.51 2.83 8.08
N PHE A 438 0.43 3.30 7.47
CA PHE A 438 0.42 3.67 6.05
C PHE A 438 1.12 5.03 5.89
N GLY A 439 2.45 5.03 6.05
CA GLY A 439 3.26 6.21 5.79
C GLY A 439 3.78 6.18 4.36
N GLU A 440 3.58 7.26 3.62
CA GLU A 440 4.50 7.59 2.54
C GLU A 440 5.85 7.97 3.16
N LYS A 441 6.94 7.45 2.60
CA LYS A 441 8.28 7.82 3.01
C LYS A 441 9.04 8.32 1.79
N SER A 442 9.56 9.53 1.89
CA SER A 442 10.43 10.12 0.89
C SER A 442 11.89 10.04 1.37
N VAL A 443 12.77 9.64 0.47
CA VAL A 443 14.22 9.76 0.62
C VAL A 443 14.69 10.63 -0.52
N SER A 444 15.35 11.74 -0.20
CA SER A 444 15.98 12.58 -1.19
C SER A 444 17.50 12.46 -1.14
N LYS A 445 18.11 12.62 -2.31
CA LYS A 445 19.56 12.63 -2.51
C LYS A 445 19.87 13.76 -3.48
N THR A 446 20.65 14.73 -3.02
CA THR A 446 21.25 15.73 -3.90
C THR A 446 22.28 15.05 -4.79
N GLN A 447 22.11 15.21 -6.11
CA GLN A 447 23.10 14.80 -7.10
C GLN A 447 23.73 16.07 -7.66
N THR A 448 25.05 16.17 -7.46
CA THR A 448 25.84 17.27 -8.02
C THR A 448 26.58 16.73 -9.23
N PHE A 449 26.29 17.31 -10.39
CA PHE A 449 27.02 17.09 -11.62
C PHE A 449 27.95 18.26 -11.83
N PHE A 450 29.24 17.98 -11.82
CA PHE A 450 30.27 18.98 -12.07
C PHE A 450 30.99 18.64 -13.37
N SER A 451 30.87 19.54 -14.34
CA SER A 451 31.68 19.54 -15.54
C SER A 451 32.53 20.80 -15.47
N ASN A 452 33.85 20.64 -15.54
CA ASN A 452 34.77 21.76 -15.71
C ASN A 452 35.91 21.32 -16.63
N ARG A 453 36.16 22.11 -17.67
CA ARG A 453 37.17 21.84 -18.69
C ARG A 453 37.68 23.14 -19.30
N THR A 454 38.97 23.18 -19.59
CA THR A 454 39.56 24.24 -20.41
C THR A 454 39.37 23.90 -21.88
N ILE A 455 38.89 24.86 -22.66
CA ILE A 455 38.68 24.75 -24.10
C ILE A 455 39.66 25.66 -24.81
N GLU A 456 40.51 25.06 -25.63
CA GLU A 456 41.35 25.78 -26.58
C GLU A 456 40.52 26.16 -27.81
N VAL A 457 40.48 27.45 -28.14
CA VAL A 457 39.85 27.99 -29.35
C VAL A 457 40.96 28.51 -30.25
N LEU A 458 41.18 27.84 -31.39
CA LEU A 458 42.24 28.20 -32.34
C LEU A 458 41.95 29.58 -32.99
N PRO A 459 42.99 30.28 -33.49
CA PRO A 459 42.82 31.55 -34.19
C PRO A 459 41.82 31.44 -35.34
N LYS A 460 40.88 32.40 -35.42
CA LYS A 460 39.85 32.48 -36.47
C LYS A 460 38.95 31.25 -36.56
N THR A 461 38.68 30.60 -35.43
CA THR A 461 37.77 29.46 -35.34
C THR A 461 36.72 29.67 -34.26
N GLY A 462 35.74 28.77 -34.22
CA GLY A 462 34.80 28.69 -33.11
C GLY A 462 34.66 27.27 -32.60
N VAL A 463 34.29 27.16 -31.34
CA VAL A 463 34.05 25.88 -30.68
C VAL A 463 32.70 25.98 -29.98
N LEU A 464 31.73 25.20 -30.45
CA LEU A 464 30.48 24.99 -29.74
C LEU A 464 30.74 24.11 -28.53
N VAL A 465 30.35 24.60 -27.35
CA VAL A 465 30.45 23.85 -26.11
C VAL A 465 29.12 23.87 -25.39
N TYR A 466 28.62 22.69 -25.03
CA TYR A 466 27.45 22.59 -24.18
C TYR A 466 27.56 21.44 -23.18
N ASP A 467 26.93 21.66 -22.04
CA ASP A 467 26.64 20.70 -20.99
C ASP A 467 25.12 20.65 -20.85
N ALA A 468 24.51 19.63 -21.45
CA ALA A 468 23.08 19.38 -21.42
C ALA A 468 22.76 18.32 -20.37
N TYR A 469 21.55 18.38 -19.83
CA TYR A 469 21.00 17.31 -19.00
C TYR A 469 19.54 17.08 -19.33
N GLN A 470 19.12 15.83 -19.25
CA GLN A 470 17.73 15.43 -19.39
C GLN A 470 17.24 14.87 -18.08
N SER A 471 16.00 15.21 -17.73
CA SER A 471 15.36 14.72 -16.51
C SER A 471 13.98 14.13 -16.77
N TYR A 472 13.65 13.04 -16.06
CA TYR A 472 12.27 12.60 -15.91
C TYR A 472 11.75 13.00 -14.53
N LYS A 473 10.58 13.64 -14.53
CA LYS A 473 9.88 14.07 -13.32
C LYS A 473 8.65 13.23 -13.08
N ASN A 474 8.36 12.97 -11.81
CA ASN A 474 7.14 12.27 -11.39
C ASN A 474 6.92 10.92 -12.11
N VAL A 475 7.97 10.10 -12.22
CA VAL A 475 7.86 8.74 -12.76
C VAL A 475 7.18 7.86 -11.70
N ILE A 476 6.07 7.24 -12.08
CA ILE A 476 5.27 6.40 -11.18
C ILE A 476 5.49 4.92 -11.52
N ILE A 477 5.92 4.14 -10.53
CA ILE A 477 6.23 2.71 -10.65
C ILE A 477 5.37 1.96 -9.62
N PRO A 478 4.27 1.33 -10.06
CA PRO A 478 3.54 0.39 -9.22
C PRO A 478 4.41 -0.82 -8.88
N PHE A 479 4.32 -1.29 -7.64
CA PHE A 479 5.04 -2.48 -7.21
C PHE A 479 4.20 -3.36 -6.28
N VAL A 480 4.64 -4.60 -6.12
CA VAL A 480 4.11 -5.52 -5.13
C VAL A 480 5.23 -6.15 -4.33
N GLN A 481 5.06 -6.14 -3.00
CA GLN A 481 5.91 -6.90 -2.08
C GLN A 481 5.20 -8.17 -1.65
N ARG A 482 5.96 -9.26 -1.62
CA ARG A 482 5.50 -10.58 -1.17
C ARG A 482 5.88 -10.80 0.28
N TYR A 483 4.95 -11.37 1.05
CA TYR A 483 5.13 -11.71 2.45
C TYR A 483 4.65 -13.13 2.73
N ARG A 484 5.38 -13.83 3.58
CA ARG A 484 4.99 -15.13 4.10
C ARG A 484 4.59 -14.97 5.56
N VAL A 485 3.34 -15.34 5.84
CA VAL A 485 2.72 -15.19 7.15
C VAL A 485 2.60 -16.54 7.82
N ARG A 486 2.99 -16.59 9.10
CA ARG A 486 2.84 -17.75 10.00
C ARG A 486 2.27 -17.30 11.32
N GLY A 487 1.45 -18.16 11.93
CA GLY A 487 0.98 -17.99 13.30
C GLY A 487 1.48 -19.13 14.18
N THR A 488 1.94 -18.81 15.38
CA THR A 488 2.34 -19.81 16.38
C THR A 488 1.63 -19.50 17.69
N ASP A 489 1.01 -20.51 18.29
CA ASP A 489 0.43 -20.42 19.61
C ASP A 489 1.54 -20.37 20.66
N THR A 490 1.60 -19.28 21.40
CA THR A 490 2.60 -19.05 22.45
C THR A 490 2.40 -19.93 23.69
N SER A 491 1.24 -20.58 23.84
CA SER A 491 0.93 -21.43 24.99
C SER A 491 1.46 -22.87 24.85
N ASN A 492 1.47 -23.42 23.64
CA ASN A 492 1.86 -24.80 23.35
C ASN A 492 2.88 -24.94 22.20
N ASN A 493 3.25 -23.83 21.55
CA ASN A 493 4.17 -23.76 20.42
C ASN A 493 3.69 -24.48 19.15
N GLU A 494 2.39 -24.73 19.02
CA GLU A 494 1.80 -25.28 17.81
C GLU A 494 1.66 -24.20 16.72
N THR A 495 1.90 -24.59 15.47
CA THR A 495 1.74 -23.71 14.31
C THR A 495 0.32 -23.77 13.76
N LEU A 496 -0.24 -22.61 13.41
CA LEU A 496 -1.47 -22.56 12.65
C LEU A 496 -1.29 -23.15 11.26
N THR A 497 -2.30 -23.85 10.78
CA THR A 497 -2.36 -24.29 9.39
C THR A 497 -2.61 -23.14 8.44
N GLY A 498 -2.28 -23.30 7.16
CA GLY A 498 -2.55 -22.25 6.16
C GLY A 498 -4.02 -21.83 6.10
N ASN A 499 -4.97 -22.77 6.20
CA ASN A 499 -6.41 -22.44 6.18
C ASN A 499 -6.87 -21.68 7.43
N GLU A 500 -6.28 -21.98 8.59
CA GLU A 500 -6.54 -21.23 9.83
C GLU A 500 -6.04 -19.79 9.70
N ILE A 501 -4.84 -19.60 9.12
CA ILE A 501 -4.28 -18.26 8.84
C ILE A 501 -5.16 -17.49 7.85
N VAL A 502 -5.64 -18.15 6.77
CA VAL A 502 -6.57 -17.53 5.81
C VAL A 502 -7.84 -17.05 6.50
N SER A 503 -8.39 -17.85 7.41
CA SER A 503 -9.59 -17.47 8.16
C SER A 503 -9.33 -16.21 9.00
N GLN A 504 -8.14 -16.08 9.60
CA GLN A 504 -7.75 -14.86 10.32
C GLN A 504 -7.71 -13.62 9.40
N PHE A 505 -7.28 -13.73 8.15
CA PHE A 505 -7.38 -12.62 7.20
C PHE A 505 -8.82 -12.24 6.88
N SER A 506 -9.74 -13.22 6.76
CA SER A 506 -11.15 -12.96 6.49
C SER A 506 -11.90 -12.21 7.60
N PHE A 507 -11.38 -12.22 8.84
CA PHE A 507 -11.95 -11.49 9.98
C PHE A 507 -11.29 -10.13 10.22
N ASN A 508 -10.40 -9.71 9.33
CA ASN A 508 -9.65 -8.47 9.44
C ASN A 508 -9.73 -7.71 8.13
N ASN A 509 -9.42 -6.41 8.15
CA ASN A 509 -9.47 -5.57 6.95
C ASN A 509 -8.20 -5.77 6.10
N PHE A 510 -7.80 -7.03 5.90
CA PHE A 510 -6.71 -7.36 5.01
C PHE A 510 -7.10 -7.01 3.58
N ASP A 511 -6.35 -6.10 2.98
CA ASP A 511 -6.63 -5.58 1.63
C ASP A 511 -5.60 -6.04 0.59
N GLY A 512 -4.76 -7.02 0.91
CA GLY A 512 -3.84 -7.63 -0.05
C GLY A 512 -4.46 -8.79 -0.84
N VAL A 513 -3.61 -9.56 -1.53
CA VAL A 513 -4.04 -10.78 -2.24
C VAL A 513 -3.31 -12.00 -1.70
N ILE A 514 -4.06 -13.05 -1.33
CA ILE A 514 -3.51 -14.36 -0.97
C ILE A 514 -3.13 -15.11 -2.25
N THR A 515 -1.84 -15.44 -2.39
CA THR A 515 -1.28 -16.11 -3.56
C THR A 515 -1.08 -17.62 -3.35
N THR A 516 -0.64 -18.02 -2.16
CA THR A 516 -0.37 -19.43 -1.82
C THR A 516 -0.89 -19.75 -0.42
N ILE A 517 -1.48 -20.93 -0.26
CA ILE A 517 -1.77 -21.52 1.06
C ILE A 517 -0.87 -22.75 1.23
N GLY A 518 0.09 -22.66 2.14
CA GLY A 518 0.92 -23.79 2.56
C GLY A 518 0.27 -24.60 3.67
N SER A 519 0.98 -25.62 4.16
CA SER A 519 0.56 -26.42 5.32
C SER A 519 0.42 -25.58 6.58
N ASP A 520 1.38 -24.68 6.81
CA ASP A 520 1.63 -23.93 8.06
C ASP A 520 1.89 -22.43 7.79
N PHE A 521 1.65 -21.97 6.57
CA PHE A 521 1.89 -20.58 6.16
C PHE A 521 0.91 -20.14 5.08
N VAL A 522 0.81 -18.82 4.90
CA VAL A 522 0.13 -18.18 3.77
C VAL A 522 1.08 -17.20 3.11
N GLU A 523 1.12 -17.17 1.78
CA GLU A 523 1.82 -16.14 1.03
C GLU A 523 0.84 -15.11 0.53
N ILE A 524 1.15 -13.85 0.80
CA ILE A 524 0.35 -12.70 0.42
C ILE A 524 1.19 -11.72 -0.39
N THR A 525 0.49 -10.88 -1.14
CA THR A 525 1.05 -9.72 -1.81
C THR A 525 0.39 -8.45 -1.30
N VAL A 526 1.18 -7.41 -1.15
CA VAL A 526 0.73 -6.06 -0.78
C VAL A 526 1.25 -5.09 -1.83
N ARG A 527 0.35 -4.27 -2.37
CA ARG A 527 0.67 -3.27 -3.37
C ARG A 527 1.16 -1.97 -2.73
N GLY A 528 2.12 -1.35 -3.41
CA GLY A 528 2.50 0.03 -3.19
C GLY A 528 2.81 0.72 -4.51
N THR A 529 3.10 2.01 -4.40
CA THR A 529 3.53 2.85 -5.52
C THR A 529 4.81 3.56 -5.14
N MET A 530 5.77 3.56 -6.06
CA MET A 530 6.99 4.34 -5.97
C MET A 530 6.91 5.51 -6.93
N LYS A 531 7.24 6.70 -6.43
CA LYS A 531 7.41 7.91 -7.24
C LYS A 531 8.89 8.28 -7.25
N LEU A 532 9.47 8.32 -8.44
CA LEU A 532 10.82 8.81 -8.68
C LEU A 532 10.73 10.21 -9.27
N ASP A 533 11.43 11.15 -8.66
CA ASP A 533 11.52 12.52 -9.13
C ASP A 533 12.97 12.90 -9.45
N ASN A 534 13.12 13.68 -10.52
CA ASN A 534 14.40 14.13 -11.06
C ASN A 534 15.38 12.98 -11.32
N LEU A 535 14.99 12.01 -12.15
CA LEU A 535 15.95 11.06 -12.73
C LEU A 535 16.74 11.79 -13.81
N ILE A 536 18.02 12.07 -13.56
CA ILE A 536 18.84 12.96 -14.39
C ILE A 536 19.98 12.18 -15.05
N GLU A 537 20.23 12.48 -16.31
CA GLU A 537 21.42 12.08 -17.06
C GLU A 537 22.03 13.30 -17.74
N THR A 538 23.36 13.35 -17.86
CA THR A 538 24.07 14.50 -18.45
C THR A 538 24.83 14.12 -19.71
N GLN A 539 24.97 15.08 -20.62
CA GLN A 539 25.80 14.96 -21.81
C GLN A 539 26.61 16.23 -21.99
N SER A 540 27.92 16.06 -22.13
CA SER A 540 28.86 17.13 -22.42
C SER A 540 29.43 16.97 -23.82
N LYS A 541 29.44 18.04 -24.61
CA LYS A 541 30.01 18.02 -25.97
C LYS A 541 30.80 19.28 -26.28
N VAL A 542 31.87 19.08 -27.03
CA VAL A 542 32.73 20.11 -27.62
C VAL A 542 32.83 19.80 -29.10
N LYS A 543 32.56 20.79 -29.96
CA LYS A 543 32.60 20.62 -31.41
C LYS A 543 33.10 21.90 -32.09
N GLU A 544 34.10 21.76 -32.96
CA GLU A 544 34.52 22.87 -33.82
C GLU A 544 33.40 23.29 -34.77
N VAL A 545 33.22 24.60 -34.93
CA VAL A 545 32.25 25.22 -35.82
C VAL A 545 32.92 26.32 -36.65
N THR A 546 32.41 26.53 -37.86
CA THR A 546 32.87 27.61 -38.73
C THR A 546 32.34 28.94 -38.21
N THR A 547 33.20 29.95 -38.09
CA THR A 547 32.84 31.30 -37.64
C THR A 547 33.04 32.33 -38.74
N THR A 548 32.34 33.46 -38.62
CA THR A 548 32.55 34.65 -39.45
C THR A 548 33.46 35.63 -38.71
N CYS A 549 34.74 35.27 -38.59
CA CYS A 549 35.77 36.23 -38.20
C CYS A 549 36.31 36.90 -39.47
N ASP A 550 36.11 38.20 -39.61
CA ASP A 550 36.63 39.01 -40.73
C ASP A 550 38.16 39.19 -40.67
#